data_AF-A0A1B8ZUQ2-F1
#
_entry.id   AF-A0A1B8ZUQ2-F1
#
_cell.length_a   1.000
_cell.length_b   1.000
_cell.length_c   1.000
_cell.angle_alpha   90.00
_cell.angle_beta   90.00
_cell.angle_gamma   90.00
#
_symmetry.space_group_name_H-M   'P 1'
#
loop_
_entity.id
_entity.type
_entity.pdbx_description
1 polymer ?
#
loop_
_entity_poly.entity_id
_entity_poly.type
_entity_poly.pdbx_seq_one_letter_code
_entity_poly.pdbx_strand_id
1 'polypeptide(L)'
;MNFIKKYLSEKKNIKVILTLQIPKADIDPSEFKDFTIVNCYEMLEKYNYRPSADPRRKKLEYISEEIIHSENHILICNTGLDIPEFDTIAEMLKPHQLTINKILIPNESKRNKKLADGQKAYRDHSRWLHFYPGEIEDIYKEFEAEIKTLKARYENTETQILEI
;
A
#
# COMPACT_ATOMS: atom_id res chain seq x y z
N MET A 1 5.61 -44.53 1.91
CA MET A 1 4.90 -44.25 3.18
C MET A 1 5.11 -42.77 3.50
N ASN A 2 3.98 -42.06 3.63
CA ASN A 2 3.74 -40.62 3.78
C ASN A 2 4.82 -39.70 4.42
N PHE A 3 5.08 -38.57 3.75
CA PHE A 3 5.39 -37.29 4.38
C PHE A 3 4.59 -36.15 3.72
N ILE A 4 3.27 -36.31 3.64
CA ILE A 4 2.34 -35.18 3.50
C ILE A 4 1.79 -34.93 4.91
N LYS A 5 2.52 -34.17 5.72
CA LYS A 5 1.91 -33.40 6.83
C LYS A 5 1.53 -32.06 6.20
N LYS A 6 0.32 -31.92 5.65
CA LYS A 6 -0.87 -31.51 6.39
C LYS A 6 -0.61 -30.27 7.27
N TYR A 7 -0.17 -29.18 6.64
CA TYR A 7 -0.57 -27.83 7.06
C TYR A 7 -1.73 -27.41 6.18
N LEU A 8 -2.89 -28.06 6.36
CA LEU A 8 -4.14 -27.35 6.13
C LEU A 8 -4.19 -26.32 7.26
N SER A 9 -3.54 -25.17 7.01
CA SER A 9 -3.78 -23.96 7.78
C SER A 9 -5.29 -23.82 7.89
N GLU A 10 -5.83 -23.73 9.10
CA GLU A 10 -7.19 -23.26 9.29
C GLU A 10 -7.35 -21.98 8.46
N LYS A 11 -8.44 -21.89 7.69
CA LYS A 11 -8.67 -20.76 6.81
C LYS A 11 -8.82 -19.52 7.69
N LYS A 12 -7.75 -18.72 7.80
CA LYS A 12 -7.77 -17.45 8.51
C LYS A 12 -8.78 -16.54 7.83
N ASN A 13 -9.86 -16.22 8.52
CA ASN A 13 -10.83 -15.23 8.05
C ASN A 13 -10.38 -13.82 8.45
N ILE A 14 -9.23 -13.40 7.93
CA ILE A 14 -8.72 -12.04 8.15
C ILE A 14 -9.01 -11.17 6.93
N LYS A 15 -9.34 -9.90 7.17
CA LYS A 15 -9.45 -8.89 6.14
C LYS A 15 -8.11 -8.16 6.00
N VAL A 16 -7.61 -8.07 4.79
CA VAL A 16 -6.36 -7.42 4.43
C VAL A 16 -6.67 -6.14 3.66
N ILE A 17 -6.18 -5.01 4.17
CA ILE A 17 -6.29 -3.71 3.54
C ILE A 17 -4.90 -3.14 3.33
N LEU A 18 -4.60 -2.72 2.11
CA LEU A 18 -3.37 -2.01 1.77
C LEU A 18 -3.70 -0.59 1.35
N THR A 19 -2.75 0.32 1.44
CA THR A 19 -2.90 1.73 1.05
C THR A 19 -1.99 2.07 -0.11
N LEU A 20 -2.45 2.87 -1.07
CA LEU A 20 -1.60 3.53 -2.07
C LEU A 20 -1.39 4.98 -1.64
N GLN A 21 -0.18 5.31 -1.20
CA GLN A 21 0.22 6.67 -0.80
C GLN A 21 -0.69 7.34 0.27
N ILE A 22 -1.29 6.57 1.19
CA ILE A 22 -2.04 7.12 2.32
C ILE A 22 -1.21 7.03 3.61
N PRO A 23 -0.92 8.17 4.27
CA PRO A 23 -0.26 8.19 5.55
C PRO A 23 -1.18 7.70 6.67
N LYS A 24 -0.58 7.08 7.69
CA LYS A 24 -1.31 6.61 8.87
C LYS A 24 -2.13 7.74 9.55
N ALA A 25 -1.66 8.98 9.48
CA ALA A 25 -2.35 10.15 10.02
C ALA A 25 -3.68 10.47 9.32
N ASP A 26 -3.86 10.01 8.07
CA ASP A 26 -5.07 10.24 7.27
C ASP A 26 -6.11 9.12 7.46
N ILE A 27 -5.80 8.11 8.26
CA ILE A 27 -6.69 7.00 8.61
C ILE A 27 -7.40 7.34 9.92
N ASP A 28 -8.74 7.33 9.92
CA ASP A 28 -9.52 7.41 11.15
C ASP A 28 -9.51 6.04 11.86
N PRO A 29 -8.86 5.89 13.03
CA PRO A 29 -8.85 4.62 13.76
C PRO A 29 -10.25 4.15 14.14
N SER A 30 -11.23 5.06 14.20
CA SER A 30 -12.61 4.75 14.56
C SER A 30 -13.35 3.91 13.50
N GLU A 31 -12.98 4.07 12.22
CA GLU A 31 -13.49 3.28 11.10
C GLU A 31 -12.86 1.88 11.03
N PHE A 32 -11.68 1.73 11.64
CA PHE A 32 -10.84 0.52 11.55
C PHE A 32 -10.58 -0.12 12.93
N LYS A 33 -11.53 -0.01 13.87
CA LYS A 33 -11.37 -0.49 15.26
C LYS A 33 -11.01 -1.97 15.39
N ASP A 34 -11.51 -2.80 14.47
CA ASP A 34 -11.23 -4.24 14.44
C ASP A 34 -9.98 -4.61 13.63
N PHE A 35 -9.23 -3.60 13.16
CA PHE A 35 -8.01 -3.78 12.38
C PHE A 35 -6.77 -3.43 13.21
N THR A 36 -5.74 -4.25 13.05
CA THR A 36 -4.38 -3.89 13.42
C THR A 36 -3.83 -2.95 12.36
N ILE A 37 -3.64 -1.68 12.73
CA ILE A 37 -3.12 -0.64 11.84
C ILE A 37 -1.59 -0.61 11.92
N VAL A 38 -0.94 -1.02 10.84
CA VAL A 38 0.51 -1.12 10.72
C VAL A 38 1.04 -0.02 9.79
N ASN A 39 2.07 0.71 10.22
CA ASN A 39 2.82 1.59 9.33
C ASN A 39 3.93 0.78 8.66
N CYS A 40 3.95 0.76 7.31
CA CYS A 40 4.93 -0.01 6.56
C CYS A 40 6.38 0.34 6.94
N TYR A 41 6.70 1.62 7.20
CA TYR A 41 8.06 2.02 7.59
C TYR A 41 8.47 1.45 8.95
N GLU A 42 7.62 1.59 9.97
CA GLU A 42 7.87 1.04 11.31
C GLU A 42 7.98 -0.48 11.28
N MET A 43 7.18 -1.14 10.44
CA MET A 43 7.25 -2.59 10.23
C MET A 43 8.57 -2.99 9.59
N LEU A 44 8.98 -2.33 8.51
CA LEU A 44 10.24 -2.62 7.81
C LEU A 44 11.46 -2.39 8.71
N GLU A 45 11.42 -1.40 9.60
CA GLU A 45 12.45 -1.20 10.63
C GLU A 45 12.57 -2.40 11.58
N LYS A 46 11.46 -2.99 12.02
CA LYS A 46 11.48 -4.22 12.86
C LYS A 46 12.15 -5.39 12.15
N TYR A 47 11.99 -5.49 10.83
CA TYR A 47 12.65 -6.50 10.00
C TYR A 47 14.10 -6.13 9.62
N ASN A 48 14.63 -5.01 10.12
CA ASN A 48 15.95 -4.46 9.76
C ASN A 48 16.12 -4.23 8.24
N TYR A 49 15.02 -3.91 7.54
CA TYR A 49 15.05 -3.63 6.10
C TYR A 49 15.79 -2.32 5.81
N ARG A 50 16.70 -2.35 4.85
CA ARG A 50 17.52 -1.21 4.42
C ARG A 50 17.25 -0.91 2.94
N PRO A 51 16.50 0.16 2.61
CA PRO A 51 16.18 0.48 1.21
C PRO A 51 17.38 0.62 0.28
N SER A 52 18.56 0.98 0.81
CA SER A 52 19.79 1.15 0.03
C SER A 52 20.56 -0.15 -0.23
N ALA A 53 20.28 -1.21 0.52
CA ALA A 53 21.04 -2.46 0.50
C ALA A 53 20.18 -3.69 0.19
N ASP A 54 18.90 -3.65 0.55
CA ASP A 54 17.97 -4.74 0.35
C ASP A 54 17.22 -4.59 -0.99
N PRO A 55 16.99 -5.70 -1.71
CA PRO A 55 16.22 -5.67 -2.93
C PRO A 55 14.75 -5.34 -2.63
N ARG A 56 14.10 -4.64 -3.56
CA ARG A 56 12.68 -4.25 -3.47
C ARG A 56 11.75 -5.45 -3.20
N ARG A 57 12.07 -6.63 -3.73
CA ARG A 57 11.32 -7.87 -3.48
C ARG A 57 11.24 -8.24 -2.00
N LYS A 58 12.31 -7.99 -1.23
CA LYS A 58 12.37 -8.32 0.21
C LYS A 58 11.39 -7.49 1.03
N LYS A 59 11.12 -6.24 0.63
CA LYS A 59 10.03 -5.43 1.19
C LYS A 59 8.67 -6.12 1.00
N LEU A 60 8.41 -6.67 -0.18
CA LEU A 60 7.15 -7.36 -0.48
C LEU A 60 7.01 -8.63 0.35
N GLU A 61 8.10 -9.38 0.48
CA GLU A 61 8.16 -10.57 1.35
C GLU A 61 7.82 -10.21 2.80
N TYR A 62 8.40 -9.14 3.36
CA TYR A 62 8.07 -8.69 4.72
C TYR A 62 6.63 -8.21 4.89
N ILE A 63 6.07 -7.51 3.90
CA ILE A 63 4.65 -7.13 3.91
C ILE A 63 3.78 -8.38 3.93
N SER A 64 4.07 -9.36 3.06
CA SER A 64 3.33 -10.62 3.00
C SER A 64 3.47 -11.44 4.29
N GLU A 65 4.66 -11.51 4.87
CA GLU A 65 4.91 -12.19 6.15
C GLU A 65 4.09 -11.56 7.29
N GLU A 66 4.04 -10.23 7.38
CA GLU A 66 3.24 -9.53 8.39
C GLU A 66 1.75 -9.89 8.25
N ILE A 67 1.24 -9.93 7.02
CA ILE A 67 -0.16 -10.29 6.72
C ILE A 67 -0.43 -11.76 7.08
N ILE A 68 0.44 -12.67 6.68
CA ILE A 68 0.27 -14.13 6.89
C ILE A 68 0.26 -14.46 8.39
N HIS A 69 1.13 -13.81 9.17
CA HIS A 69 1.25 -14.05 10.61
C HIS A 69 0.20 -13.28 11.43
N SER A 70 -0.45 -12.25 10.88
CA SER A 70 -1.50 -11.51 11.57
C SER A 70 -2.65 -12.42 12.04
N GLU A 71 -3.02 -12.30 13.31
CA GLU A 71 -4.19 -12.98 13.90
C GLU A 71 -5.49 -12.19 13.66
N ASN A 72 -5.37 -10.86 13.55
CA ASN A 72 -6.49 -9.95 13.36
C ASN A 72 -6.59 -9.48 11.91
N HIS A 73 -7.67 -8.78 11.58
CA HIS A 73 -7.72 -7.98 10.36
C HIS A 73 -6.57 -6.96 10.35
N ILE A 74 -5.98 -6.71 9.19
CA ILE A 74 -4.77 -5.89 9.08
C ILE A 74 -4.95 -4.80 8.03
N LEU A 75 -4.53 -3.59 8.39
CA LEU A 75 -4.45 -2.44 7.50
C LEU A 75 -3.02 -1.93 7.49
N ILE A 76 -2.37 -1.95 6.33
CA ILE A 76 -0.99 -1.47 6.17
C ILE A 76 -0.98 -0.11 5.48
N CYS A 77 -0.63 0.92 6.26
CA CYS A 77 -0.46 2.30 5.81
C CYS A 77 0.90 2.51 5.15
N ASN A 78 1.04 3.58 4.36
CA ASN A 78 2.33 4.01 3.83
C ASN A 78 3.07 2.93 3.03
N THR A 79 2.35 2.06 2.32
CA THR A 79 3.00 0.91 1.70
C THR A 79 4.06 1.33 0.68
N GLY A 80 3.88 2.48 0.03
CA GLY A 80 4.78 2.98 -1.02
C GLY A 80 4.94 1.93 -2.14
N LEU A 81 3.84 1.26 -2.48
CA LEU A 81 3.79 0.23 -3.49
C LEU A 81 3.37 0.80 -4.83
N ASP A 82 3.97 0.29 -5.90
CA ASP A 82 3.50 0.50 -7.26
C ASP A 82 2.46 -0.57 -7.62
N ILE A 83 1.66 -0.34 -8.67
CA ILE A 83 0.57 -1.25 -9.09
C ILE A 83 1.02 -2.72 -9.23
N PRO A 84 2.15 -3.05 -9.90
CA PRO A 84 2.57 -4.46 -10.05
C PRO A 84 2.96 -5.14 -8.72
N GLU A 85 3.29 -4.35 -7.70
CA GLU A 85 3.67 -4.88 -6.40
C GLU A 85 2.46 -5.37 -5.60
N PHE A 86 1.28 -4.77 -5.81
CA PHE A 86 0.03 -5.32 -5.25
C PHE A 86 -0.27 -6.71 -5.82
N ASP A 87 -0.05 -6.92 -7.12
CA ASP A 87 -0.23 -8.24 -7.73
C ASP A 87 0.77 -9.25 -7.18
N THR A 88 2.02 -8.82 -6.98
CA THR A 88 3.07 -9.66 -6.40
C THR A 88 2.69 -10.10 -4.98
N ILE A 89 2.21 -9.17 -4.14
CA ILE A 89 1.71 -9.50 -2.81
C ILE A 89 0.50 -10.43 -2.90
N ALA A 90 -0.45 -10.17 -3.81
CA ALA A 90 -1.61 -11.04 -4.01
C ALA A 90 -1.19 -12.48 -4.34
N GLU A 91 -0.21 -12.68 -5.24
CA GLU A 91 0.34 -14.01 -5.53
C GLU A 91 1.02 -14.65 -4.32
N MET A 92 1.76 -13.89 -3.51
CA MET A 92 2.40 -14.38 -2.29
C MET A 92 1.38 -14.81 -1.22
N LEU A 93 0.20 -14.19 -1.19
CA LEU A 93 -0.87 -14.50 -0.23
C LEU A 93 -1.72 -15.72 -0.63
N LYS A 94 -1.83 -16.04 -1.93
CA LYS A 94 -2.66 -17.15 -2.44
C LYS A 94 -2.39 -18.52 -1.79
N PRO A 95 -1.14 -18.98 -1.59
CA PRO A 95 -0.87 -20.25 -0.92
C PRO A 95 -1.44 -20.35 0.50
N HIS A 96 -1.64 -19.20 1.14
CA HIS A 96 -2.21 -19.07 2.49
C HIS A 96 -3.72 -18.85 2.49
N GLN A 97 -4.38 -18.93 1.33
CA GLN A 97 -5.81 -18.63 1.14
C GLN A 97 -6.21 -17.22 1.60
N LEU A 98 -5.25 -16.29 1.55
CA LEU A 98 -5.45 -14.88 1.85
C LEU A 98 -5.56 -14.09 0.55
N THR A 99 -6.37 -13.04 0.57
CA THR A 99 -6.53 -12.12 -0.55
C THR A 99 -6.49 -10.68 -0.04
N ILE A 100 -6.06 -9.75 -0.88
CA ILE A 100 -6.18 -8.32 -0.59
C ILE A 100 -7.66 -7.97 -0.75
N ASN A 101 -8.35 -7.58 0.32
CA ASN A 101 -9.77 -7.27 0.26
C ASN A 101 -10.01 -5.85 -0.24
N LYS A 102 -9.17 -4.91 0.20
CA LYS A 102 -9.31 -3.50 -0.19
C LYS A 102 -7.96 -2.85 -0.42
N ILE A 103 -7.91 -1.96 -1.41
CA ILE A 103 -6.82 -1.01 -1.59
C ILE A 103 -7.41 0.39 -1.40
N LEU A 104 -6.93 1.10 -0.39
CA LEU A 104 -7.33 2.47 -0.12
C LEU A 104 -6.45 3.43 -0.91
N ILE A 105 -7.08 4.38 -1.59
CA ILE A 105 -6.41 5.44 -2.36
C ILE A 105 -6.87 6.81 -1.85
N PRO A 106 -6.05 7.87 -1.95
CA PRO A 106 -6.47 9.20 -1.53
C PRO A 106 -7.62 9.71 -2.41
N ASN A 107 -8.65 10.28 -1.79
CA ASN A 107 -9.76 10.91 -2.50
C ASN A 107 -9.35 12.18 -3.26
N GLU A 108 -10.21 12.66 -4.16
CA GLU A 108 -9.92 13.84 -5.00
C GLU A 108 -9.55 15.08 -4.19
N SER A 109 -10.19 15.32 -3.05
CA SER A 109 -9.88 16.47 -2.18
C SER A 109 -8.45 16.41 -1.63
N LYS A 110 -8.02 15.24 -1.14
CA LYS A 110 -6.66 15.02 -0.65
C LYS A 110 -5.62 15.13 -1.76
N ARG A 111 -5.93 14.60 -2.96
CA ARG A 111 -5.05 14.71 -4.13
C ARG A 111 -4.88 16.17 -4.56
N ASN A 112 -5.97 16.91 -4.69
CA ASN A 112 -5.93 18.34 -5.03
C ASN A 112 -5.18 19.18 -3.98
N LYS A 113 -5.34 18.85 -2.69
CA LYS A 113 -4.56 19.50 -1.62
C LYS A 113 -3.06 19.22 -1.77
N LYS A 114 -2.67 17.97 -2.03
CA LYS A 114 -1.26 17.59 -2.24
C LYS A 114 -0.64 18.33 -3.44
N LEU A 115 -1.39 18.50 -4.53
CA LEU A 115 -0.98 19.31 -5.67
C LEU A 115 -0.75 20.77 -5.27
N ALA A 116 -1.72 21.39 -4.58
CA ALA A 116 -1.61 22.79 -4.14
C ALA A 116 -0.44 23.01 -3.18
N ASP A 117 -0.21 22.07 -2.25
CA ASP A 117 0.91 22.10 -1.32
C ASP A 117 2.25 21.96 -2.06
N GLY A 118 2.33 21.08 -3.06
CA GLY A 118 3.50 20.92 -3.93
C GLY A 118 3.80 22.18 -4.75
N GLN A 119 2.78 22.78 -5.37
CA GLN A 119 2.90 24.04 -6.10
C GLN A 119 3.33 25.21 -5.21
N LYS A 120 2.85 25.24 -3.96
CA LYS A 120 3.28 26.23 -2.98
C LYS A 120 4.74 26.02 -2.59
N ALA A 121 5.13 24.80 -2.24
CA ALA A 121 6.51 24.47 -1.90
C ALA A 121 7.48 24.81 -3.04
N TYR A 122 7.09 24.52 -4.29
CA TYR A 122 7.87 24.92 -5.46
C TYR A 122 7.99 26.44 -5.57
N ARG A 123 6.91 27.21 -5.41
CA ARG A 123 6.98 28.68 -5.44
C ARG A 123 7.91 29.23 -4.35
N ASP A 124 7.78 28.72 -3.13
CA ASP A 124 8.51 29.21 -1.96
C ASP A 124 10.00 28.80 -2.00
N HIS A 125 10.33 27.68 -2.65
CA HIS A 125 11.67 27.09 -2.63
C HIS A 125 12.27 26.80 -4.00
N SER A 126 11.71 27.32 -5.10
CA SER A 126 12.15 27.05 -6.48
C SER A 126 13.65 27.27 -6.71
N ARG A 127 14.27 28.21 -6.01
CA ARG A 127 15.72 28.46 -6.08
C ARG A 127 16.60 27.36 -5.47
N TRP A 128 16.00 26.47 -4.69
CA TRP A 128 16.65 25.39 -3.92
C TRP A 128 16.19 24.01 -4.40
N LEU A 129 15.14 23.95 -5.22
CA LEU A 129 14.58 22.73 -5.77
C LEU A 129 15.07 22.54 -7.20
N HIS A 130 15.59 21.35 -7.49
CA HIS A 130 15.99 20.96 -8.84
C HIS A 130 14.79 20.43 -9.64
N PHE A 131 13.69 21.18 -9.64
CA PHE A 131 12.51 20.85 -10.44
C PHE A 131 12.33 21.86 -11.56
N TYR A 132 11.82 21.42 -12.70
CA TYR A 132 11.43 22.35 -13.76
C TYR A 132 10.01 22.91 -13.49
N PRO A 133 9.69 24.12 -13.97
CA PRO A 133 8.33 24.64 -13.90
C PRO A 133 7.35 23.72 -14.62
N GLY A 134 6.39 23.13 -13.90
CA GLY A 134 5.41 22.17 -14.45
C GLY A 134 5.62 20.73 -13.99
N GLU A 135 6.76 20.40 -13.39
CA GLU A 135 7.07 19.02 -12.97
C GLU A 135 6.12 18.48 -11.91
N ILE A 136 5.65 19.35 -11.00
CA ILE A 136 4.68 18.98 -9.96
C ILE A 136 3.34 18.58 -10.61
N GLU A 137 2.89 19.31 -11.62
CA GLU A 137 1.68 19.01 -12.38
C GLU A 137 1.81 17.70 -13.17
N ASP A 138 2.99 17.43 -13.72
CA ASP A 138 3.23 16.20 -14.48
C ASP A 138 3.24 14.96 -13.56
N ILE A 139 3.92 15.03 -12.42
CA ILE A 139 3.87 13.98 -11.38
C ILE A 139 2.43 13.74 -10.93
N TYR A 140 1.63 14.82 -10.79
CA TYR A 140 0.22 14.69 -10.40
C TYR A 140 -0.62 14.00 -11.47
N LYS A 141 -0.43 14.34 -12.75
CA LYS A 141 -1.12 13.66 -13.86
C LYS A 141 -0.74 12.18 -13.95
N GLU A 142 0.53 11.85 -13.72
CA GLU A 142 1.00 10.47 -13.66
C GLU A 142 0.31 9.72 -12.53
N PHE A 143 0.21 10.30 -11.35
CA PHE A 143 -0.50 9.69 -10.23
C PHE A 143 -2.01 9.48 -10.48
N GLU A 144 -2.68 10.44 -11.12
CA GLU A 144 -4.08 10.28 -11.56
C GLU A 144 -4.24 9.16 -12.60
N ALA A 145 -3.27 9.02 -13.51
CA ALA A 145 -3.25 7.91 -14.47
C ALA A 145 -3.03 6.57 -13.76
N GLU A 146 -2.12 6.50 -12.77
CA GLU A 146 -1.91 5.31 -11.95
C GLU A 146 -3.17 4.87 -11.24
N ILE A 147 -3.92 5.78 -10.62
CA ILE A 147 -5.20 5.46 -9.96
C ILE A 147 -6.20 4.87 -10.95
N LYS A 148 -6.30 5.44 -12.16
CA LYS A 148 -7.19 4.92 -13.21
C LYS A 148 -6.77 3.51 -13.62
N THR A 149 -5.47 3.28 -13.82
CA THR A 149 -4.92 1.96 -14.15
C THR A 149 -5.16 0.95 -13.03
N LEU A 150 -5.00 1.36 -11.76
CA LEU A 150 -5.26 0.50 -10.60
C LEU A 150 -6.73 0.09 -10.57
N LYS A 151 -7.66 1.04 -10.69
CA LYS A 151 -9.11 0.75 -10.72
C LYS A 151 -9.47 -0.22 -11.84
N ALA A 152 -8.98 0.02 -13.06
CA ALA A 152 -9.23 -0.87 -14.20
C ALA A 152 -8.62 -2.27 -13.98
N ARG A 153 -7.44 -2.37 -13.38
CA ARG A 153 -6.77 -3.65 -13.10
C ARG A 153 -7.57 -4.52 -12.12
N TYR A 154 -8.17 -3.90 -11.11
CA TYR A 154 -8.89 -4.61 -10.04
C TYR A 154 -10.42 -4.67 -10.24
N GLU A 155 -10.97 -4.06 -11.29
CA GLU A 155 -12.42 -4.00 -11.57
C GLU A 155 -13.12 -5.37 -11.58
N ASN A 156 -12.46 -6.40 -12.11
CA ASN A 156 -13.00 -7.75 -12.22
C ASN A 156 -12.47 -8.71 -11.16
N THR A 157 -11.92 -8.18 -10.06
CA THR A 157 -11.38 -8.97 -8.96
C THR A 157 -12.24 -8.81 -7.70
N GLU A 158 -12.01 -9.66 -6.70
CA GLU A 158 -12.65 -9.53 -5.39
C GLU A 158 -12.09 -8.35 -4.56
N THR A 159 -11.00 -7.73 -5.01
CA THR A 159 -10.35 -6.61 -4.34
C THR A 159 -11.06 -5.30 -4.68
N GLN A 160 -11.54 -4.58 -3.67
CA GLN A 160 -12.21 -3.30 -3.84
C GLN A 160 -11.22 -2.14 -3.75
N ILE A 161 -11.31 -1.19 -4.69
CA ILE A 161 -10.58 0.08 -4.59
C ILE A 161 -11.50 1.13 -3.93
N LEU A 162 -11.05 1.75 -2.84
CA LEU A 162 -11.84 2.75 -2.11
C LEU A 162 -11.08 4.06 -1.98
N GLU A 163 -11.75 5.17 -2.28
CA GLU A 163 -11.24 6.51 -2.04
C GLU A 163 -11.57 6.97 -0.62
N ILE A 164 -10.57 7.44 0.12
CA ILE A 164 -10.72 7.98 1.47
C ILE A 164 -9.98 9.30 1.65
#